data_AF-A0A7G9B291-F1
#
_entry.id   AF-A0A7G9B291-F1
#
_cell.length_a   1.000
_cell.length_b   1.000
_cell.length_c   1.000
_cell.angle_alpha   90.00
_cell.angle_beta   90.00
_cell.angle_gamma   90.00
#
_symmetry.space_group_name_H-M   'P 1'
#
loop_
_entity.id
_entity.type
_entity.pdbx_description
1 polymer ?
#
loop_
_entity_poly.entity_id
_entity_poly.type
_entity_poly.pdbx_seq_one_letter_code
_entity_poly.pdbx_strand_id
1 'polypeptide(L)'
;MSSVAVEKPKWSTRDMAYIAVFAVLIAVCSWISIPTTVPFTLQTFAVFVSVGLLGGRRGTLAVLVYILLGAVGIPVFAGFSGGIGILMSTTGGYIIGFLGSALLYWAITARFGAKTAVQAAAMVLGLVVCYAFGTLWFMQVYARTSGPVGLTAALGWCVIPFIVPDLCKIALALWMSRRLVRHVK
;
A
#
# COMPACT_ATOMS: atom_id res chain seq x y z
N MET A 1 -18.58 36.68 -16.57
CA MET A 1 -17.74 35.58 -16.05
C MET A 1 -18.63 34.58 -15.34
N SER A 2 -19.10 33.57 -16.06
CA SER A 2 -19.90 32.47 -15.51
C SER A 2 -18.98 31.59 -14.67
N SER A 3 -19.22 31.57 -13.35
CA SER A 3 -18.62 30.62 -12.43
C SER A 3 -18.93 29.21 -12.92
N VAL A 4 -17.92 28.52 -13.48
CA VAL A 4 -17.99 27.08 -13.74
C VAL A 4 -17.95 26.42 -12.37
N ALA A 5 -19.13 26.11 -11.83
CA ALA A 5 -19.24 25.31 -10.62
C ALA A 5 -18.55 23.97 -10.91
N VAL A 6 -17.41 23.74 -10.23
CA VAL A 6 -16.74 22.44 -10.25
C VAL A 6 -17.66 21.45 -9.55
N GLU A 7 -18.46 20.69 -10.30
CA GLU A 7 -19.30 19.64 -9.75
C GLU A 7 -18.40 18.66 -8.96
N LYS A 8 -18.61 18.60 -7.65
CA LYS A 8 -17.93 17.62 -6.80
C LYS A 8 -18.43 16.23 -7.22
N PRO A 9 -17.54 15.25 -7.47
CA PRO A 9 -17.97 13.91 -7.81
C PRO A 9 -18.85 13.37 -6.67
N LYS A 10 -20.10 13.03 -7.00
CA LYS A 10 -21.07 12.48 -6.07
C LYS A 10 -20.67 11.03 -5.78
N TRP A 11 -20.25 10.76 -4.54
CA TRP A 11 -19.92 9.41 -4.09
C TRP A 11 -21.10 8.47 -4.32
N SER A 12 -20.86 7.36 -5.00
CA SER A 12 -21.85 6.32 -5.22
C SER A 12 -21.70 5.19 -4.19
N THR A 13 -22.80 4.49 -3.88
CA THR A 13 -22.76 3.25 -3.10
C THR A 13 -21.81 2.21 -3.71
N ARG A 14 -21.66 2.24 -5.03
CA ARG A 14 -20.69 1.41 -5.78
C ARG A 14 -19.24 1.74 -5.41
N ASP A 15 -18.91 3.01 -5.22
CA ASP A 15 -17.56 3.42 -4.82
C ASP A 15 -17.23 2.88 -3.42
N MET A 16 -18.19 2.99 -2.50
CA MET A 16 -18.05 2.45 -1.14
C MET A 16 -17.84 0.94 -1.16
N ALA A 17 -18.63 0.21 -1.95
CA ALA A 17 -18.50 -1.23 -2.11
C ALA A 17 -17.11 -1.62 -2.67
N TYR A 18 -16.62 -0.93 -3.70
CA TYR A 18 -15.28 -1.21 -4.22
C TYR A 18 -14.17 -0.89 -3.22
N ILE A 19 -14.26 0.22 -2.50
CA ILE A 19 -13.30 0.56 -1.46
C ILE A 19 -13.26 -0.55 -0.39
N ALA A 20 -14.42 -1.04 0.05
CA ALA A 20 -14.51 -2.10 1.03
C ALA A 20 -13.92 -3.43 0.50
N VAL A 21 -14.28 -3.83 -0.72
CA VAL A 21 -13.77 -5.08 -1.34
C VAL A 21 -12.25 -5.04 -1.50
N PHE A 22 -11.68 -3.89 -1.90
CA PHE A 22 -10.23 -3.78 -2.03
C PHE A 22 -9.52 -3.67 -0.67
N ALA A 23 -10.15 -3.10 0.36
CA ALA A 23 -9.62 -3.18 1.73
C ALA A 23 -9.55 -4.65 2.22
N VAL A 24 -10.58 -5.44 1.91
CA VAL A 24 -10.59 -6.89 2.20
C VAL A 24 -9.54 -7.62 1.36
N LEU A 25 -9.37 -7.28 0.09
CA LEU A 25 -8.30 -7.83 -0.76
C LEU A 25 -6.92 -7.59 -0.14
N ILE A 26 -6.66 -6.38 0.36
CA ILE A 26 -5.41 -6.05 1.04
C ILE A 26 -5.23 -6.92 2.29
N ALA A 27 -6.28 -7.12 3.09
CA ALA A 27 -6.24 -8.00 4.26
C ALA A 27 -5.93 -9.46 3.89
N VAL A 28 -6.65 -10.03 2.92
CA VAL A 28 -6.42 -11.41 2.45
C VAL A 28 -4.98 -11.59 1.93
N CYS A 29 -4.48 -10.63 1.15
CA CYS A 29 -3.10 -10.66 0.67
C CYS A 29 -2.06 -10.40 1.76
N SER A 30 -2.42 -9.77 2.88
CA SER A 30 -1.54 -9.63 4.05
C SER A 30 -1.32 -10.96 4.76
N TRP A 31 -2.36 -11.81 4.82
CA TRP A 31 -2.30 -13.12 5.46
C TRP A 31 -1.49 -14.14 4.65
N ILE A 32 -1.49 -14.01 3.32
CA ILE A 32 -0.62 -14.79 2.45
C ILE A 32 0.81 -14.29 2.64
N SER A 33 1.52 -14.95 3.57
CA SER A 33 2.83 -14.50 4.00
C SER A 33 3.77 -15.65 4.35
N ILE A 34 5.07 -15.41 4.16
CA ILE A 34 6.14 -16.28 4.63
C ILE A 34 6.77 -15.59 5.85
N PRO A 35 6.83 -16.25 7.02
CA PRO A 35 7.35 -15.65 8.24
C PRO A 35 8.87 -15.46 8.17
N THR A 36 9.30 -14.22 8.37
CA THR A 36 10.69 -13.74 8.41
C THR A 36 10.75 -12.51 9.33
N THR A 37 11.93 -11.93 9.56
CA THR A 37 12.10 -10.72 10.42
C THR A 37 11.11 -9.60 10.07
N VAL A 38 10.97 -9.33 8.77
CA VAL A 38 9.84 -8.60 8.20
C VAL A 38 9.10 -9.61 7.33
N PRO A 39 7.83 -9.94 7.55
CA PRO A 39 7.12 -10.97 6.79
C PRO A 39 7.07 -10.68 5.29
N PHE A 40 7.33 -11.68 4.45
CA PHE A 40 7.10 -11.60 3.01
C PHE A 40 5.61 -11.77 2.71
N THR A 41 4.90 -10.70 2.39
CA THR A 41 3.46 -10.75 2.13
C THR A 41 3.12 -10.54 0.65
N LEU A 42 1.91 -10.93 0.24
CA LEU A 42 1.32 -10.53 -1.04
C LEU A 42 0.70 -9.11 -0.97
N GLN A 43 0.77 -8.45 0.18
CA GLN A 43 0.07 -7.20 0.46
C GLN A 43 0.49 -6.05 -0.47
N THR A 44 1.78 -5.94 -0.82
CA THR A 44 2.28 -4.93 -1.76
C THR A 44 1.57 -4.99 -3.13
N PHE A 45 1.29 -6.20 -3.62
CA PHE A 45 0.50 -6.40 -4.85
C PHE A 45 -0.91 -5.83 -4.68
N ALA A 46 -1.58 -6.16 -3.57
CA ALA A 46 -2.95 -5.70 -3.31
C ALA A 46 -3.04 -4.18 -3.20
N VAL A 47 -2.05 -3.53 -2.57
CA VAL A 47 -1.99 -2.06 -2.48
C VAL A 47 -1.89 -1.43 -3.87
N PHE A 48 -0.97 -1.91 -4.71
CA PHE A 48 -0.78 -1.33 -6.05
C PHE A 48 -1.92 -1.64 -7.01
N VAL A 49 -2.52 -2.83 -6.95
CA VAL A 49 -3.69 -3.14 -7.78
C VAL A 49 -4.91 -2.32 -7.32
N SER A 50 -5.04 -1.99 -6.02
CA SER A 50 -6.08 -1.11 -5.50
C SER A 50 -6.02 0.29 -6.12
N VAL A 51 -4.86 0.94 -6.09
CA VAL A 51 -4.68 2.27 -6.68
C VAL A 51 -4.66 2.23 -8.21
N GLY A 52 -4.24 1.12 -8.79
CA GLY A 52 -4.24 0.87 -10.23
C GLY A 52 -5.63 0.73 -10.82
N LEU A 53 -6.54 0.00 -10.17
CA LEU A 53 -7.90 -0.26 -10.64
C LEU A 53 -8.92 0.79 -10.20
N LEU A 54 -8.89 1.20 -8.93
CA LEU A 54 -9.87 2.16 -8.42
C LEU A 54 -9.48 3.61 -8.74
N GLY A 55 -8.24 3.83 -9.18
CA GLY A 55 -7.61 5.13 -9.28
C GLY A 55 -7.04 5.60 -7.94
N GLY A 56 -6.24 6.67 -7.98
CA GLY A 56 -5.48 7.14 -6.81
C GLY A 56 -6.35 7.43 -5.59
N ARG A 57 -7.47 8.17 -5.75
CA ARG A 57 -8.33 8.57 -4.63
C ARG A 57 -9.01 7.38 -3.94
N ARG A 58 -9.75 6.56 -4.71
CA ARG A 58 -10.51 5.41 -4.17
C ARG A 58 -9.57 4.31 -3.66
N GLY A 59 -8.47 4.04 -4.36
CA GLY A 59 -7.46 3.08 -3.91
C GLY A 59 -6.77 3.51 -2.60
N THR A 60 -6.45 4.79 -2.46
CA THR A 60 -5.90 5.33 -1.20
C THR A 60 -6.88 5.16 -0.04
N LEU A 61 -8.18 5.38 -0.28
CA LEU A 61 -9.19 5.13 0.74
C LEU A 61 -9.31 3.65 1.11
N ALA A 62 -9.15 2.72 0.15
CA ALA A 62 -9.12 1.29 0.45
C ALA A 62 -7.96 0.92 1.38
N VAL A 63 -6.76 1.48 1.12
CA VAL A 63 -5.59 1.34 2.00
C VAL A 63 -5.88 1.95 3.38
N LEU A 64 -6.46 3.15 3.44
CA LEU A 64 -6.80 3.79 4.70
C LEU A 64 -7.80 2.97 5.52
N VAL A 65 -8.86 2.47 4.89
CA VAL A 65 -9.86 1.60 5.56
C VAL A 65 -9.19 0.34 6.10
N TYR A 66 -8.33 -0.32 5.32
CA TYR A 66 -7.54 -1.45 5.79
C TYR A 66 -6.74 -1.12 7.07
N ILE A 67 -6.04 0.01 7.08
CA ILE A 67 -5.25 0.45 8.25
C ILE A 67 -6.16 0.71 9.45
N LEU A 68 -7.29 1.38 9.25
CA LEU A 68 -8.22 1.71 10.33
C LEU A 68 -8.86 0.46 10.93
N LEU A 69 -9.27 -0.52 10.10
CA LEU A 69 -9.78 -1.81 10.57
C LEU A 69 -8.74 -2.52 11.45
N GLY A 70 -7.49 -2.56 11.01
CA GLY A 70 -6.41 -3.12 11.81
C GLY A 70 -6.15 -2.32 13.08
N ALA A 71 -6.18 -0.99 13.04
CA ALA A 71 -5.94 -0.13 14.20
C ALA A 71 -6.96 -0.36 15.33
N VAL A 72 -8.24 -0.57 14.99
CA VAL A 72 -9.31 -0.85 15.97
C VAL A 72 -9.28 -2.30 16.50
N GLY A 73 -8.36 -3.14 16.03
CA GLY A 73 -8.13 -4.49 16.57
C GLY A 73 -8.63 -5.64 15.69
N ILE A 74 -9.19 -5.36 14.51
CA ILE A 74 -9.61 -6.44 13.59
C ILE A 74 -8.34 -7.11 13.03
N PRO A 75 -8.26 -8.46 12.98
CA PRO A 75 -7.05 -9.20 12.62
C PRO A 75 -6.73 -9.18 11.11
N VAL A 76 -6.67 -7.99 10.51
CA VAL A 76 -6.45 -7.80 9.07
C VAL A 76 -4.98 -7.76 8.66
N PHE A 77 -4.06 -7.55 9.61
CA PHE A 77 -2.63 -7.50 9.33
C PHE A 77 -2.03 -8.91 9.23
N ALA A 78 -0.80 -8.98 8.71
CA ALA A 78 -0.08 -10.24 8.50
C ALA A 78 -0.03 -11.08 9.79
N GLY A 79 -0.13 -12.40 9.63
CA GLY A 79 -0.22 -13.32 10.77
C GLY A 79 -1.53 -13.24 11.55
N PHE A 80 -2.63 -12.82 10.90
CA PHE A 80 -3.94 -12.61 11.54
C PHE A 80 -3.86 -11.69 12.76
N SER A 81 -3.04 -10.65 12.65
CA SER A 81 -2.80 -9.70 13.74
C SER A 81 -3.59 -8.40 13.55
N GLY A 82 -3.80 -7.68 14.65
CA GLY A 82 -4.52 -6.42 14.68
C GLY A 82 -4.19 -5.62 15.94
N GLY A 83 -4.61 -4.36 15.95
CA GLY A 83 -4.46 -3.42 17.05
C GLY A 83 -3.37 -2.39 16.83
N ILE A 84 -3.46 -1.28 17.57
CA ILE A 84 -2.47 -0.18 17.54
C ILE A 84 -1.05 -0.67 17.88
N GLY A 85 -0.92 -1.71 18.70
CA GLY A 85 0.39 -2.30 19.06
C GLY A 85 1.16 -2.82 17.84
N ILE A 86 0.46 -3.37 16.84
CA ILE A 86 1.08 -3.83 15.60
C ILE A 86 1.59 -2.65 14.76
N LEU A 87 0.84 -1.53 14.74
CA LEU A 87 1.28 -0.29 14.08
C LEU A 87 2.50 0.35 14.76
N MET A 88 2.71 0.07 16.06
CA MET A 88 3.87 0.53 16.82
C MET A 88 5.03 -0.48 16.82
N SER A 89 4.85 -1.64 16.20
CA SER A 89 5.87 -2.69 16.08
C SER A 89 6.88 -2.37 14.96
N THR A 90 7.88 -3.25 14.79
CA THR A 90 8.91 -3.14 13.76
C THR A 90 8.35 -3.13 12.33
N THR A 91 7.19 -3.72 12.09
CA THR A 91 6.55 -3.78 10.76
C THR A 91 5.54 -2.64 10.53
N GLY A 92 5.19 -1.88 11.57
CA GLY A 92 4.17 -0.83 11.51
C GLY A 92 4.48 0.27 10.48
N GLY A 93 5.76 0.63 10.33
CA GLY A 93 6.20 1.61 9.34
C GLY A 93 5.90 1.23 7.89
N TYR A 94 5.85 -0.07 7.56
CA TYR A 94 5.45 -0.52 6.22
C TYR A 94 3.95 -0.34 5.98
N ILE A 95 3.13 -0.56 7.02
CA ILE A 95 1.68 -0.37 6.95
C ILE A 95 1.37 1.12 6.68
N ILE A 96 2.03 2.03 7.40
CA ILE A 96 1.93 3.47 7.15
C ILE A 96 2.57 3.84 5.80
N GLY A 97 3.68 3.18 5.45
CA GLY A 97 4.36 3.32 4.17
C GLY A 97 3.44 3.04 2.99
N PHE A 98 2.56 2.04 3.06
CA PHE A 98 1.57 1.77 2.01
C PHE A 98 0.58 2.92 1.79
N LEU A 99 0.17 3.63 2.85
CA LEU A 99 -0.64 4.83 2.70
C LEU A 99 0.14 5.93 1.98
N GLY A 100 1.42 6.11 2.34
CA GLY A 100 2.34 7.01 1.64
C GLY A 100 2.50 6.65 0.15
N SER A 101 2.67 5.36 -0.17
CA SER A 101 2.73 4.85 -1.54
C SER A 101 1.46 5.17 -2.33
N ALA A 102 0.29 4.96 -1.74
CA ALA A 102 -0.99 5.22 -2.39
C ALA A 102 -1.22 6.72 -2.63
N LEU A 103 -0.88 7.56 -1.64
CA LEU A 103 -0.94 9.02 -1.76
C LEU A 103 0.02 9.54 -2.85
N LEU A 104 1.26 9.04 -2.89
CA LEU A 104 2.21 9.43 -3.93
C LEU A 104 1.72 8.99 -5.31
N TYR A 105 1.21 7.77 -5.43
CA TYR A 105 0.63 7.29 -6.68
C TYR A 105 -0.53 8.20 -7.13
N TRP A 106 -1.40 8.59 -6.20
CA TRP A 106 -2.49 9.52 -6.49
C TRP A 106 -1.98 10.88 -6.94
N ALA A 107 -1.00 11.47 -6.25
CA ALA A 107 -0.41 12.75 -6.62
C ALA A 107 0.20 12.73 -8.03
N ILE A 108 0.98 11.70 -8.35
CA ILE A 108 1.61 11.54 -9.67
C ILE A 108 0.55 11.37 -10.75
N THR A 109 -0.41 10.47 -10.57
CA THR A 109 -1.44 10.20 -11.59
C THR A 109 -2.44 11.34 -11.77
N ALA A 110 -2.70 12.13 -10.71
CA ALA A 110 -3.49 13.34 -10.82
C ALA A 110 -2.77 14.43 -11.62
N ARG A 111 -1.44 14.55 -11.49
CA ARG A 111 -0.64 15.59 -12.15
C ARG A 111 -0.25 15.26 -13.59
N PHE A 112 0.08 14.01 -13.86
CA PHE A 112 0.66 13.55 -15.13
C PHE A 112 -0.26 12.61 -15.92
N GLY A 113 -1.45 12.31 -15.39
CA GLY A 113 -2.43 11.42 -15.98
C GLY A 113 -2.16 9.94 -15.68
N ALA A 114 -3.04 9.07 -16.18
CA ALA A 114 -3.01 7.62 -15.92
C ALA A 114 -2.43 6.80 -17.08
N LYS A 115 -1.43 7.35 -17.79
CA LYS A 115 -0.72 6.57 -18.83
C LYS A 115 0.03 5.40 -18.17
N THR A 116 0.14 4.28 -18.87
CA THR A 116 0.79 3.06 -18.33
C THR A 116 2.18 3.33 -17.76
N ALA A 117 3.02 4.09 -18.46
CA ALA A 117 4.37 4.42 -17.98
C ALA A 117 4.34 5.27 -16.70
N VAL A 118 3.39 6.20 -16.59
CA VAL A 118 3.20 7.04 -15.38
C VAL A 118 2.75 6.17 -14.21
N GLN A 119 1.80 5.27 -14.42
CA GLN A 119 1.34 4.33 -13.39
C GLN A 119 2.48 3.41 -12.94
N ALA A 120 3.26 2.85 -13.87
CA ALA A 120 4.40 2.01 -13.56
C ALA A 120 5.44 2.75 -12.71
N ALA A 121 5.83 3.96 -13.14
CA ALA A 121 6.75 4.81 -12.40
C ALA A 121 6.20 5.16 -11.01
N ALA A 122 4.91 5.51 -10.92
CA ALA A 122 4.25 5.82 -9.67
C ALA A 122 4.22 4.63 -8.69
N MET A 123 4.01 3.41 -9.18
CA MET A 123 4.06 2.19 -8.36
C MET A 123 5.47 1.91 -7.85
N VAL A 124 6.49 2.03 -8.71
CA VAL A 124 7.90 1.83 -8.30
C VAL A 124 8.34 2.89 -7.30
N LEU A 125 8.03 4.18 -7.55
CA LEU A 125 8.32 5.26 -6.59
C LEU A 125 7.53 5.07 -5.29
N GLY A 126 6.28 4.62 -5.37
CA GLY A 126 5.49 4.25 -4.20
C GLY A 126 6.15 3.14 -3.39
N LEU A 127 6.76 2.14 -4.04
CA LEU A 127 7.49 1.06 -3.35
C LEU A 127 8.71 1.60 -2.62
N VAL A 128 9.46 2.51 -3.25
CA VAL A 128 10.59 3.19 -2.61
C VAL A 128 10.13 3.97 -1.38
N VAL A 129 8.98 4.66 -1.44
CA VAL A 129 8.38 5.31 -0.27
C VAL A 129 8.04 4.29 0.83
N CYS A 130 7.42 3.16 0.48
CA CYS A 130 7.09 2.12 1.45
C CYS A 130 8.35 1.60 2.15
N TYR A 131 9.40 1.28 1.40
CA TYR A 131 10.68 0.83 1.95
C TYR A 131 11.37 1.88 2.80
N ALA A 132 11.32 3.16 2.41
CA ALA A 132 11.90 4.23 3.20
C ALA A 132 11.21 4.35 4.57
N PHE A 133 9.87 4.45 4.58
CA PHE A 133 9.10 4.52 5.82
C PHE A 133 9.26 3.25 6.67
N GLY A 134 9.14 2.08 6.04
CA GLY A 134 9.28 0.79 6.71
C GLY A 134 10.65 0.58 7.34
N THR A 135 11.72 0.84 6.59
CA THR A 135 13.10 0.63 7.07
C THR A 135 13.48 1.62 8.16
N LEU A 136 13.14 2.91 7.99
CA LEU A 136 13.43 3.93 9.01
C LEU A 136 12.70 3.64 10.32
N TRP A 137 11.43 3.25 10.23
CA TRP A 137 10.64 2.84 11.38
C TRP A 137 11.18 1.58 12.03
N PHE A 138 11.51 0.55 11.24
CA PHE A 138 12.11 -0.69 11.71
C PHE A 138 13.37 -0.40 12.51
N MET A 139 14.29 0.40 11.98
CA MET A 139 15.54 0.76 12.68
C MET A 139 15.26 1.44 14.02
N GLN A 140 14.31 2.37 14.07
CA GLN A 140 13.98 3.12 15.28
C GLN A 140 13.31 2.26 16.36
N VAL A 141 12.41 1.36 15.96
CA VAL A 141 11.70 0.47 16.90
C VAL A 141 12.62 -0.65 17.35
N TYR A 142 13.36 -1.28 16.42
CA TYR A 142 14.31 -2.35 16.72
C TYR A 142 15.42 -1.88 17.67
N ALA A 143 15.92 -0.66 17.49
CA ALA A 143 16.93 -0.08 18.38
C ALA A 143 16.47 0.00 19.84
N ARG A 144 15.17 0.18 20.10
CA ARG A 144 14.60 0.26 21.45
C ARG A 144 14.48 -1.09 22.14
N THR A 145 14.38 -2.18 21.38
CA THR A 145 14.15 -3.52 21.94
C THR A 145 15.39 -4.40 21.91
N SER A 146 16.22 -4.28 20.87
CA SER A 146 17.28 -5.24 20.55
C SER A 146 18.65 -4.57 20.32
N GLY A 147 18.72 -3.25 20.45
CA GLY A 147 19.93 -2.45 20.22
C GLY A 147 20.09 -1.95 18.78
N PRO A 148 21.02 -1.00 18.54
CA PRO A 148 21.15 -0.34 17.25
C PRO A 148 21.48 -1.32 16.11
N VAL A 149 20.81 -1.14 14.98
CA VAL A 149 21.10 -1.88 13.74
C VAL A 149 21.72 -0.94 12.71
N GLY A 150 22.79 -1.37 12.06
CA GLY A 150 23.42 -0.61 10.98
C GLY A 150 22.54 -0.58 9.72
N LEU A 151 22.66 0.48 8.91
CA LEU A 151 21.87 0.66 7.68
C LEU A 151 22.02 -0.53 6.72
N THR A 152 23.22 -1.06 6.55
CA THR A 152 23.48 -2.20 5.65
C THR A 152 22.71 -3.45 6.09
N ALA A 153 22.69 -3.74 7.39
CA ALA A 153 21.95 -4.87 7.94
C ALA A 153 20.44 -4.65 7.81
N ALA A 154 19.96 -3.43 8.12
CA ALA A 154 18.56 -3.07 7.94
C ALA A 154 18.12 -3.26 6.48
N LEU A 155 18.85 -2.72 5.50
CA LEU A 155 18.55 -2.91 4.07
C LEU A 155 18.56 -4.38 3.65
N GLY A 156 19.50 -5.17 4.19
CA GLY A 156 19.58 -6.62 3.98
C GLY A 156 18.35 -7.39 4.47
N TRP A 157 17.69 -6.91 5.52
CA TRP A 157 16.48 -7.53 6.08
C TRP A 157 15.17 -6.93 5.56
N CYS A 158 15.20 -5.66 5.17
CA CYS A 158 14.02 -4.82 4.98
C CYS A 158 13.71 -4.51 3.52
N VAL A 159 14.72 -4.62 2.63
CA VAL A 159 14.63 -4.11 1.25
C VAL A 159 15.14 -5.14 0.26
N ILE A 160 16.41 -5.52 0.35
CA ILE A 160 17.12 -6.30 -0.68
C ILE A 160 16.35 -7.57 -1.09
N PRO A 161 15.91 -8.44 -0.15
CA PRO A 161 15.25 -9.67 -0.56
C PRO A 161 13.80 -9.47 -1.06
N PHE A 162 13.23 -8.26 -0.90
CA PHE A 162 11.89 -7.91 -1.37
C PHE A 162 11.88 -7.30 -2.77
N ILE A 163 13.01 -6.75 -3.26
CA ILE A 163 13.06 -6.01 -4.53
C ILE A 163 12.50 -6.83 -5.70
N VAL A 164 13.07 -8.01 -5.96
CA VAL A 164 12.66 -8.87 -7.09
C VAL A 164 11.19 -9.29 -6.99
N PRO A 165 10.72 -9.91 -5.87
CA PRO A 165 9.33 -10.32 -5.78
C PRO A 165 8.36 -9.13 -5.82
N ASP A 166 8.70 -7.97 -5.26
CA ASP A 166 7.81 -6.80 -5.29
C ASP A 166 7.75 -6.15 -6.68
N LEU A 167 8.82 -6.19 -7.46
CA LEU A 167 8.78 -5.79 -8.87
C LEU A 167 7.90 -6.73 -9.70
N CYS A 168 7.96 -8.05 -9.46
CA CYS A 168 7.05 -9.00 -10.08
C CYS A 168 5.58 -8.72 -9.69
N LYS A 169 5.33 -8.43 -8.41
CA LYS A 169 4.00 -8.02 -7.91
C LYS A 169 3.50 -6.74 -8.57
N ILE A 170 4.35 -5.73 -8.73
CA ILE A 170 4.01 -4.47 -9.42
C ILE A 170 3.70 -4.73 -10.89
N ALA A 171 4.50 -5.54 -11.58
CA ALA A 171 4.25 -5.89 -12.98
C ALA A 171 2.89 -6.57 -13.15
N LEU A 172 2.56 -7.51 -12.25
CA LEU A 172 1.26 -8.18 -12.23
C LEU A 172 0.12 -7.20 -11.92
N ALA A 173 0.28 -6.34 -10.90
CA ALA A 173 -0.71 -5.33 -10.54
C ALA A 173 -0.99 -4.37 -11.69
N LEU A 174 0.04 -3.92 -12.39
CA LEU A 174 -0.09 -3.05 -13.56
C LEU A 174 -0.80 -3.76 -14.72
N TRP A 175 -0.43 -5.00 -15.01
CA TRP A 175 -1.09 -5.81 -16.05
C TRP A 175 -2.58 -6.01 -15.74
N MET A 176 -2.92 -6.39 -14.51
CA MET A 176 -4.31 -6.57 -14.06
C MET A 176 -5.08 -5.25 -14.13
N SER A 177 -4.45 -4.16 -13.68
CA SER A 177 -5.05 -2.82 -13.73
C SER A 177 -5.49 -2.46 -15.14
N ARG A 178 -4.63 -2.69 -16.13
CA ARG A 178 -4.95 -2.39 -17.54
C ARG A 178 -6.03 -3.28 -18.13
N ARG A 179 -6.10 -4.56 -17.71
CA ARG A 179 -7.08 -5.52 -18.23
C ARG A 179 -8.46 -5.33 -17.60
N LEU A 180 -8.50 -5.04 -16.30
CA LEU A 180 -9.75 -5.03 -15.53
C LEU A 180 -10.34 -3.63 -15.34
N VAL A 181 -9.60 -2.54 -15.59
CA VAL A 181 -10.12 -1.15 -15.44
C VAL A 181 -11.42 -0.90 -16.22
N ARG A 182 -11.63 -1.61 -17.35
CA ARG A 182 -12.87 -1.47 -18.14
C ARG A 182 -14.12 -2.00 -17.41
N HIS A 183 -13.93 -2.90 -16.46
CA HIS A 183 -15.01 -3.54 -15.68
C HIS A 183 -15.24 -2.83 -14.33
N VAL A 184 -14.26 -2.04 -13.88
CA VAL A 184 -14.30 -1.30 -12.62
C VAL A 184 -14.53 0.18 -12.94
N LYS A 185 -15.80 0.58 -13.02
CA LYS A 185 -16.22 1.99 -13.17
C LYS A 185 -16.44 2.62 -11.80
#